data_AF-A0A2V7GAW6-F1
#
_entry.id   AF-A0A2V7GAW6-F1
#
_cell.length_a   1.000
_cell.length_b   1.000
_cell.length_c   1.000
_cell.angle_alpha   90.00
_cell.angle_beta   90.00
_cell.angle_gamma   90.00
#
_symmetry.space_group_name_H-M   'P 1'
#
loop_
_entity.id
_entity.type
_entity.pdbx_description
1 polymer ?
#
loop_
_entity_poly.entity_id
_entity_poly.type
_entity_poly.pdbx_seq_one_letter_code
_entity_poly.pdbx_strand_id
1 'polypeptide(L)'
;MTNHHWLDVTVSVEHDGQRTRIGDVTAAASAEFVLPLRVFGVSREFRLVGEAIGSPEVVRTETLTIQPGQFIEWTLEHDLRRSSVGIF
;
A
#
# COMPACT_ATOMS: atom_id res chain seq x y z
N MET A 1 1.25 7.44 3.75
CA MET A 1 1.40 7.13 2.31
C MET A 1 1.51 8.44 1.55
N THR A 2 2.33 8.48 0.51
CA THR A 2 2.54 9.66 -0.34
C THR A 2 2.45 9.25 -1.79
N ASN A 3 1.65 9.95 -2.59
CA ASN A 3 1.41 9.65 -3.99
C ASN A 3 1.93 10.79 -4.87
N HIS A 4 3.04 10.55 -5.59
CA HIS A 4 3.55 11.43 -6.65
C HIS A 4 2.97 11.08 -8.03
N HIS A 5 2.15 10.04 -8.13
CA HIS A 5 1.46 9.68 -9.36
C HIS A 5 0.35 10.69 -9.69
N TRP A 6 0.13 10.90 -10.98
CA TRP A 6 -0.83 11.84 -11.56
C TRP A 6 -2.30 11.35 -11.54
N LEU A 7 -2.50 10.06 -11.27
CA LEU A 7 -3.81 9.45 -11.02
C LEU A 7 -3.95 9.08 -9.55
N ASP A 8 -5.20 9.05 -9.09
CA ASP A 8 -5.57 8.44 -7.83
C ASP A 8 -5.16 6.97 -7.80
N VAL A 9 -4.70 6.49 -6.65
CA VAL A 9 -4.24 5.11 -6.48
C VAL A 9 -5.08 4.43 -5.40
N THR A 10 -5.78 3.35 -5.75
CA THR A 10 -6.42 2.48 -4.76
C THR A 10 -5.36 1.59 -4.11
N VAL A 11 -5.30 1.63 -2.79
CA VAL A 11 -4.35 0.85 -1.99
C VAL A 11 -5.08 -0.29 -1.29
N SER A 12 -4.47 -1.48 -1.33
CA SER A 12 -4.96 -2.70 -0.69
C SER A 12 -3.84 -3.47 0.00
N VAL A 13 -4.21 -4.25 1.01
CA VAL A 13 -3.35 -5.30 1.60
C VAL A 13 -3.68 -6.63 0.94
N GLU A 14 -2.68 -7.39 0.54
CA GLU A 14 -2.79 -8.78 0.11
C GLU A 14 -2.12 -9.69 1.15
N HIS A 15 -2.85 -10.64 1.71
CA HIS A 15 -2.34 -11.65 2.64
C HIS A 15 -3.17 -12.94 2.51
N ASP A 16 -2.57 -14.11 2.71
CA ASP A 16 -3.28 -15.41 2.67
C ASP A 16 -4.16 -15.63 1.41
N GLY A 17 -3.77 -15.06 0.26
CA GLY A 17 -4.54 -15.08 -0.99
C GLY A 17 -5.80 -14.22 -0.98
N GLN A 18 -6.04 -13.46 0.09
CA GLN A 18 -7.10 -12.46 0.23
C GLN A 18 -6.55 -11.07 -0.06
N ARG A 19 -7.41 -10.21 -0.61
CA ARG A 19 -7.08 -8.81 -0.87
C ARG A 19 -8.13 -7.90 -0.24
N THR A 20 -7.67 -7.03 0.66
CA THR A 20 -8.51 -6.11 1.42
C THR A 20 -8.15 -4.67 1.06
N ARG A 21 -9.12 -3.90 0.56
CA ARG A 21 -8.93 -2.48 0.25
C ARG A 21 -8.74 -1.68 1.53
N ILE A 22 -7.73 -0.81 1.53
CA ILE A 22 -7.43 0.14 2.62
C ILE A 22 -8.12 1.47 2.36
N GLY A 23 -7.97 2.00 1.15
CA GLY A 23 -8.46 3.32 0.78
C GLY A 23 -7.82 3.81 -0.53
N ASP A 24 -8.09 5.05 -0.90
CA ASP A 24 -7.50 5.70 -2.07
C ASP A 24 -6.55 6.81 -1.62
N VAL A 25 -5.44 6.94 -2.32
CA VAL A 25 -4.54 8.10 -2.19
C VAL A 25 -4.71 8.94 -3.44
N THR A 26 -5.28 10.14 -3.27
CA THR A 26 -5.53 11.04 -4.39
C THR A 26 -4.23 11.44 -5.09
N ALA A 27 -4.33 11.82 -6.37
CA ALA A 27 -3.19 12.25 -7.16
C ALA A 27 -2.39 13.38 -6.48
N ALA A 28 -1.06 13.29 -6.53
CA ALA A 28 -0.14 14.29 -5.96
C ALA A 28 -0.40 14.64 -4.48
N ALA A 29 -0.86 13.68 -3.67
CA ALA A 29 -1.25 13.90 -2.28
C ALA A 29 -0.73 12.83 -1.32
N SER A 30 -0.83 13.12 -0.01
CA SER A 30 -0.53 12.16 1.06
C SER A 30 -1.81 11.76 1.79
N ALA A 31 -1.84 10.51 2.27
CA ALA A 31 -2.92 9.98 3.08
C ALA A 31 -2.36 9.09 4.20
N GLU A 32 -3.04 9.10 5.34
CA GLU A 32 -2.75 8.24 6.48
C GLU A 32 -3.90 7.27 6.70
N PHE A 33 -3.57 6.00 6.95
CA PHE A 33 -4.55 4.96 7.18
C PHE A 33 -4.18 4.18 8.45
N VAL A 34 -5.16 4.02 9.35
CA VAL A 34 -5.03 3.15 10.51
C VAL A 34 -5.49 1.75 10.11
N LEU A 35 -4.55 0.80 10.14
CA LEU A 35 -4.80 -0.58 9.75
C LEU A 35 -5.07 -1.46 10.98
N PRO A 36 -6.26 -2.07 11.10
CA PRO A 36 -6.51 -3.06 12.14
C PRO A 36 -5.59 -4.28 11.97
N LEU A 37 -4.98 -4.78 13.04
CA LEU A 37 -4.04 -5.93 12.97
C LEU A 37 -4.62 -7.16 12.26
N ARG A 38 -5.94 -7.36 12.36
CA ARG A 38 -6.69 -8.43 11.69
C ARG A 38 -6.59 -8.40 10.14
N VAL A 39 -6.20 -7.26 9.56
CA VAL A 39 -5.98 -7.10 8.11
C VAL A 39 -4.67 -7.77 7.65
N PHE A 40 -3.80 -8.18 8.57
CA PHE A 40 -2.52 -8.83 8.24
C PHE A 40 -2.54 -10.35 8.45
N GLY A 41 -3.70 -10.94 8.75
CA GLY A 41 -3.81 -12.37 9.05
C GLY A 41 -3.04 -12.82 10.29
N VAL A 42 -2.88 -14.13 10.45
CA VAL A 42 -2.17 -14.72 11.61
C VAL A 42 -0.65 -14.70 11.42
N SER A 43 -0.18 -14.88 10.19
CA SER A 43 1.26 -14.85 9.82
C SER A 43 1.87 -13.46 9.94
N ARG A 44 1.04 -12.40 9.81
CA ARG A 44 1.48 -11.01 9.67
C ARG A 44 2.39 -10.78 8.45
N GLU A 45 2.38 -11.71 7.51
CA GLU A 45 3.05 -11.57 6.22
C GLU A 45 2.03 -11.02 5.21
N PHE A 46 2.37 -9.91 4.58
CA PHE A 46 1.47 -9.26 3.64
C PHE A 46 2.23 -8.50 2.56
N ARG A 47 1.52 -8.09 1.51
CA ARG A 47 2.03 -7.16 0.50
C ARG A 47 1.08 -5.98 0.40
N LEU A 48 1.63 -4.80 0.14
CA LEU A 48 0.81 -3.67 -0.28
C LEU A 48 0.70 -3.68 -1.80
N VAL A 49 -0.50 -3.38 -2.29
CA VAL A 49 -0.80 -3.32 -3.72
C VAL A 49 -1.48 -1.99 -4.03
N GLY A 50 -0.94 -1.27 -5.02
CA GLY A 50 -1.42 0.02 -5.49
C GLY A 50 -1.85 -0.10 -6.95
N GLU A 51 -3.07 0.31 -7.25
CA GLU A 51 -3.65 0.29 -8.59
C GLU A 51 -4.06 1.70 -8.98
N ALA A 52 -3.50 2.22 -10.08
CA ALA A 52 -3.88 3.53 -10.59
C ALA A 52 -5.28 3.49 -11.20
N ILE A 53 -6.18 4.34 -10.72
CA ILE A 53 -7.58 4.36 -11.17
C ILE A 53 -7.63 4.82 -12.64
N GLY A 54 -8.26 4.00 -13.49
CA GLY A 54 -8.35 4.28 -14.93
C GLY A 54 -7.10 3.90 -15.73
N SER A 55 -6.11 3.23 -15.12
CA SER A 55 -4.90 2.71 -15.76
C SER A 55 -4.71 1.21 -15.45
N PRO A 56 -4.06 0.42 -16.33
CA PRO A 56 -3.65 -0.94 -16.00
C PRO A 56 -2.40 -1.00 -15.11
N GLU A 57 -1.81 0.13 -14.73
CA GLU A 57 -0.61 0.18 -13.91
C GLU A 57 -0.86 -0.29 -12.48
N VAL A 58 -0.02 -1.21 -12.03
CA VAL A 58 -0.07 -1.79 -10.69
C VAL A 58 1.34 -1.86 -10.13
N VAL A 59 1.47 -1.52 -8.85
CA VAL A 59 2.68 -1.76 -8.05
C VAL A 59 2.38 -2.68 -6.89
N ARG A 60 3.33 -3.57 -6.60
CA ARG A 60 3.31 -4.48 -5.46
C ARG A 60 4.62 -4.31 -4.70
N THR A 61 4.55 -4.25 -3.38
CA THR A 61 5.75 -4.35 -2.55
C THR A 61 6.27 -5.79 -2.54
N GLU A 62 7.47 -5.96 -1.99
CA GLU A 62 7.89 -7.26 -1.46
C GLU A 62 6.97 -7.74 -0.31
N THR A 63 7.17 -8.97 0.15
CA THR A 63 6.48 -9.47 1.35
C THR A 63 7.02 -8.75 2.58
N LEU A 64 6.12 -8.07 3.29
CA LEU A 64 6.39 -7.30 4.49
C LEU A 64 5.91 -8.05 5.73
N THR A 65 6.52 -7.76 6.87
CA THR A 65 6.05 -8.17 8.20
C THR A 65 6.03 -6.96 9.13
N ILE A 66 5.06 -6.92 10.05
CA ILE A 66 4.91 -5.78 10.97
C ILE A 66 4.63 -6.21 12.41
N GLN A 67 5.29 -5.54 13.35
CA GLN A 67 5.08 -5.70 14.79
C GLN A 67 4.13 -4.63 15.34
N PRO A 68 3.47 -4.88 16.48
CA PRO A 68 2.64 -3.85 17.12
C PRO A 68 3.46 -2.59 17.43
N GLY A 69 2.92 -1.42 17.06
CA GLY A 69 3.58 -0.12 17.27
C GLY A 69 4.42 0.37 16.10
N GLN A 70 4.71 -0.49 15.12
CA GLN A 70 5.36 -0.08 13.88
C GLN A 70 4.37 0.58 12.91
N PHE A 71 4.88 1.40 12.00
CA PHE A 71 4.10 1.98 10.92
C PHE A 71 4.78 1.77 9.56
N ILE A 72 3.98 1.86 8.51
CA ILE A 72 4.43 1.66 7.13
C ILE A 72 4.39 3.01 6.42
N GLU A 73 5.51 3.40 5.84
CA GLU A 73 5.56 4.49 4.89
C GLU A 73 5.66 3.92 3.48
N TRP A 74 4.72 4.27 2.62
CA TRP A 74 4.77 3.91 1.21
C TRP A 74 4.72 5.17 0.35
N THR A 75 5.75 5.34 -0.46
CA THR A 75 5.86 6.41 -1.47
C THR A 75 5.58 5.81 -2.85
N LEU A 76 4.44 6.18 -3.42
CA LEU A 76 4.01 5.84 -4.77
C LEU A 76 4.59 6.87 -5.75
N GLU A 77 5.50 6.45 -6.61
CA GLU A 77 6.20 7.36 -7.52
C GLU A 77 5.44 7.61 -8.82
N HIS A 78 5.86 8.63 -9.59
CA HIS A 78 5.27 8.91 -10.90
C HIS A 78 5.34 7.71 -11.87
N ASP A 79 6.46 6.98 -11.86
CA ASP A 79 6.53 5.62 -12.40
C ASP A 79 6.31 4.67 -11.23
N LEU A 80 5.13 4.04 -11.15
CA LEU A 80 4.76 3.21 -10.01
C LEU A 80 5.74 2.08 -9.75
N ARG A 81 6.49 1.61 -10.74
CA ARG A 81 7.51 0.55 -10.57
C ARG A 81 8.72 0.99 -9.75
N ARG A 82 8.89 2.29 -9.54
CA ARG A 82 9.97 2.90 -8.74
C ARG A 82 9.54 3.27 -7.32
N SER A 83 8.31 2.95 -6.96
CA SER A 83 7.76 3.19 -5.61
C SER A 83 8.60 2.48 -4.54
N SER A 84 8.66 3.07 -3.36
CA SER A 84 9.50 2.58 -2.26
C SER A 84 8.71 2.46 -0.96
N VAL A 85 8.97 1.41 -0.18
CA VAL A 85 8.30 1.15 1.09
C VAL A 85 9.30 1.04 2.23
N GLY A 86 8.97 1.62 3.38
CA GLY A 86 9.74 1.55 4.62
C GLY A 86 8.87 1.13 5.81
N ILE A 87 9.48 0.45 6.77
CA ILE A 87 8.88 0.05 8.04
C ILE A 87 9.71 0.67 9.16
N PHE A 88 9.03 1.31 10.11
CA PHE A 88 9.63 2.03 11.23
C PHE A 88 9.02 1.55 12.56
#